data_AF-A0A3D6CXW7-F1
#
_entry.id   AF-A0A3D6CXW7-F1
#
_cell.length_a   1.000
_cell.length_b   1.000
_cell.length_c   1.000
_cell.angle_alpha   90.00
_cell.angle_beta   90.00
_cell.angle_gamma   90.00
#
_symmetry.space_group_name_H-M   'P 1'
#
loop_
_entity.id
_entity.type
_entity.pdbx_description
1 polymer ?
#
loop_
_entity_poly.entity_id
_entity_poly.type
_entity_poly.pdbx_seq_one_letter_code
_entity_poly.pdbx_strand_id
1 'polypeptide(L)'
;MAMLSGYYDSAEKITAILQSAVVADALRQAPIGSIANTGTAPDGADEWTVRVQECDLVVRVIGHPPEGVGKTTYTVEVTTPCQ
;
A
#
# COMPACT_ATOMS: atom_id res chain seq x y z
N MET A 1 15.95 14.79 5.79
CA MET A 1 15.10 13.79 5.09
C MET A 1 15.47 13.81 3.63
N ALA A 2 15.88 12.67 3.07
CA ALA A 2 15.91 12.53 1.62
C ALA A 2 14.47 12.24 1.19
N MET A 3 13.81 13.20 0.53
CA MET A 3 12.55 12.91 -0.13
C MET A 3 12.87 12.00 -1.31
N LEU A 4 12.35 10.77 -1.28
CA LEU A 4 12.41 9.89 -2.44
C LEU A 4 11.68 10.57 -3.60
N SER A 5 12.15 10.35 -4.83
CA SER A 5 11.34 10.70 -5.99
C SER A 5 10.03 9.90 -5.96
N GLY A 6 8.98 10.40 -6.60
CA GLY A 6 7.68 9.72 -6.61
C GLY A 6 7.73 8.27 -7.10
N TYR A 7 8.68 7.95 -8.00
CA TYR A 7 8.92 6.58 -8.43
C TYR A 7 9.41 5.68 -7.28
N TYR A 8 10.44 6.09 -6.55
CA TYR A 8 11.00 5.28 -5.46
C TYR A 8 10.05 5.21 -4.27
N ASP A 9 9.33 6.30 -3.97
CA ASP A 9 8.28 6.30 -2.96
C ASP A 9 7.14 5.32 -3.32
N SER A 10 6.71 5.29 -4.59
CA SER A 10 5.75 4.30 -5.08
C SER A 10 6.27 2.87 -4.95
N ALA A 11 7.55 2.64 -5.26
CA ALA A 11 8.17 1.31 -5.14
C ALA A 11 8.18 0.81 -3.68
N GLU A 12 8.50 1.68 -2.73
CA GLU A 12 8.45 1.36 -1.30
C GLU A 12 7.04 1.05 -0.82
N LYS A 13 6.04 1.84 -1.25
CA LYS A 13 4.62 1.62 -0.93
C LYS A 13 4.10 0.30 -1.51
N ILE A 14 4.38 0.02 -2.78
CA ILE A 14 4.01 -1.25 -3.43
C ILE A 14 4.69 -2.43 -2.73
N THR A 15 5.96 -2.28 -2.36
CA THR A 15 6.68 -3.32 -1.62
C THR A 15 6.01 -3.59 -0.27
N ALA A 16 5.62 -2.54 0.47
CA ALA A 16 4.90 -2.70 1.73
C ALA A 16 3.55 -3.40 1.57
N ILE A 17 2.80 -3.11 0.49
CA ILE A 17 1.56 -3.83 0.14
C ILE A 17 1.86 -5.32 -0.10
N LEU A 18 2.86 -5.63 -0.93
CA LEU A 18 3.21 -7.01 -1.29
C LEU A 18 3.79 -7.82 -0.11
N GLN A 19 4.39 -7.16 0.88
CA GLN A 19 4.93 -7.79 2.07
C GLN A 19 3.92 -7.90 3.23
N SER A 20 2.72 -7.34 3.08
CA SER A 20 1.70 -7.33 4.13
C SER A 20 0.96 -8.66 4.21
N ALA A 21 1.07 -9.34 5.36
CA ALA A 21 0.29 -10.56 5.64
C ALA A 21 -1.23 -10.29 5.60
N VAL A 22 -1.68 -9.15 6.12
CA VAL A 22 -3.10 -8.77 6.13
C VAL A 22 -3.65 -8.64 4.70
N VAL A 23 -2.83 -8.12 3.76
CA VAL A 23 -3.20 -8.05 2.34
C VAL A 23 -3.25 -9.45 1.73
N ALA A 24 -2.23 -10.27 1.96
CA ALA A 24 -2.20 -11.64 1.44
C ALA A 24 -3.41 -12.47 1.92
N ASP A 25 -3.78 -12.33 3.20
CA ASP A 25 -4.93 -13.00 3.80
C ASP A 25 -6.26 -12.46 3.25
N ALA A 26 -6.40 -11.14 3.11
CA ALA A 26 -7.59 -10.51 2.55
C ALA A 26 -7.84 -10.91 1.08
N LEU A 27 -6.76 -11.14 0.32
CA LEU A 27 -6.81 -11.65 -1.05
C LEU A 27 -6.93 -13.17 -1.13
N ARG A 28 -6.95 -13.88 0.01
CA ARG A 28 -6.92 -15.35 0.08
C ARG A 28 -5.76 -15.96 -0.73
N GLN A 29 -4.62 -15.27 -0.74
CA GLN A 29 -3.42 -15.61 -1.52
C GLN A 29 -3.65 -15.73 -3.04
N ALA A 30 -4.67 -15.05 -3.57
CA ALA A 30 -4.91 -14.99 -5.00
C ALA A 30 -3.79 -14.22 -5.73
N PRO A 31 -3.47 -14.56 -7.00
CA PRO A 31 -2.48 -13.85 -7.79
C PRO A 31 -2.92 -12.41 -8.10
N ILE A 32 -2.00 -11.46 -7.91
CA ILE A 32 -2.23 -10.03 -8.13
C ILE A 32 -2.17 -9.71 -9.63
N GLY A 33 -3.21 -9.04 -10.14
CA GLY A 33 -3.25 -8.55 -11.51
C GLY A 33 -2.70 -7.13 -11.65
N SER A 34 -3.05 -6.24 -10.72
CA SER A 34 -2.53 -4.87 -10.70
C SER A 34 -2.57 -4.24 -9.32
N ILE A 35 -1.66 -3.29 -9.09
CA ILE A 35 -1.63 -2.41 -7.92
C ILE A 35 -1.62 -0.98 -8.44
N ALA A 36 -2.59 -0.17 -8.05
CA ALA A 36 -2.75 1.21 -8.53
C ALA A 36 -2.96 2.17 -7.36
N ASN A 37 -2.28 3.32 -7.40
CA ASN A 37 -2.60 4.45 -6.52
C ASN A 37 -3.90 5.07 -7.04
N THR A 38 -4.94 5.06 -6.22
CA THR A 38 -6.29 5.44 -6.63
C THR A 38 -6.79 6.70 -5.94
N GLY A 39 -6.05 7.21 -4.95
CA GLY A 39 -6.37 8.47 -4.29
C GLY A 39 -5.59 8.70 -3.01
N THR A 40 -6.09 9.63 -2.22
CA THR A 40 -5.56 10.02 -0.92
C THR A 40 -6.74 10.18 0.02
N ALA A 41 -6.67 9.51 1.18
CA ALA A 41 -7.68 9.59 2.22
C ALA A 41 -7.69 10.99 2.87
N PRO A 42 -8.76 11.36 3.59
CA PRO A 42 -8.89 12.69 4.21
C PRO A 42 -7.78 13.07 5.20
N ASP A 43 -7.10 12.07 5.78
CA ASP A 43 -5.98 12.26 6.71
C ASP A 43 -4.60 12.22 6.03
N GLY A 44 -4.57 12.19 4.69
CA GLY A 44 -3.35 12.22 3.90
C GLY A 44 -2.70 10.86 3.63
N ALA A 45 -3.27 9.76 4.13
CA ALA A 45 -2.78 8.42 3.77
C ALA A 45 -3.12 8.10 2.30
N ASP A 46 -2.21 7.44 1.58
CA ASP A 46 -2.48 7.08 0.20
C ASP A 46 -3.43 5.89 0.12
N GLU A 47 -4.39 5.98 -0.78
CA GLU A 47 -5.30 4.88 -1.09
C GLU A 47 -4.82 4.15 -2.35
N TRP A 48 -4.74 2.84 -2.22
CA TRP A 48 -4.33 1.95 -3.29
C TRP A 48 -5.36 0.85 -3.50
N THR A 49 -5.58 0.50 -4.76
CA THR A 49 -6.38 -0.66 -5.12
C THR A 49 -5.47 -1.80 -5.56
N VAL A 50 -5.64 -2.96 -4.93
CA VAL A 50 -5.02 -4.23 -5.32
C VAL A 50 -6.09 -5.08 -5.98
N ARG A 51 -5.97 -5.27 -7.29
CA ARG A 51 -6.93 -6.05 -8.09
C ARG A 51 -6.44 -7.49 -8.24
N VAL A 52 -7.28 -8.43 -7.86
CA VAL A 52 -7.15 -9.88 -8.14
C VAL A 52 -8.39 -10.33 -8.88
N GLN A 53 -8.26 -11.05 -10.00
CA GLN A 53 -9.39 -11.61 -10.79
C GLN A 53 -10.69 -10.78 -10.73
N GLU A 54 -11.64 -11.14 -9.84
CA GLU A 54 -12.96 -10.53 -9.66
C GLU A 54 -13.11 -9.68 -8.39
N CYS A 55 -12.01 -9.35 -7.69
CA CYS A 55 -12.00 -8.52 -6.50
C CYS A 55 -11.05 -7.31 -6.63
N ASP A 56 -11.55 -6.17 -6.18
CA ASP A 56 -10.75 -4.99 -5.84
C ASP A 56 -10.65 -4.84 -4.32
N LEU A 57 -9.45 -5.07 -3.79
CA LEU A 57 -9.12 -4.77 -2.39
C LEU A 57 -8.63 -3.32 -2.31
N VAL A 58 -9.28 -2.49 -1.50
CA VAL A 58 -8.79 -1.13 -1.22
C VAL A 58 -8.00 -1.15 0.08
N VAL A 59 -6.81 -0.57 0.04
CA VAL A 59 -5.91 -0.43 1.18
C VAL A 59 -5.47 1.02 1.35
N ARG A 60 -5.15 1.37 2.59
CA ARG A 60 -4.47 2.62 2.94
C ARG A 60 -3.01 2.33 3.26
N VAL A 61 -2.12 3.16 2.75
CA VAL A 61 -0.68 3.08 2.98
C VAL A 61 -0.24 4.28 3.80
N ILE A 62 0.22 4.02 5.02
CA ILE A 62 0.55 5.05 6.01
C ILE A 62 2.06 5.14 6.14
N GLY A 63 2.61 6.32 5.83
CA GLY A 63 4.04 6.58 5.92
C GLY A 63 4.49 6.94 7.34
N HIS A 64 5.58 6.32 7.79
CA HIS A 64 6.23 6.55 9.07
C HIS A 64 7.60 7.16 8.83
N PRO A 65 7.82 8.43 9.22
CA PRO A 65 9.12 9.05 9.08
C PRO A 65 10.16 8.35 9.99
N PRO A 66 11.42 8.26 9.57
CA PRO A 66 12.47 7.66 10.39
C PRO A 66 12.80 8.55 11.59
N GLU A 67 13.16 7.92 12.72
CA GLU A 67 13.76 8.60 13.89
C GLU A 67 15.23 8.97 13.60
N GLY A 68 15.47 9.86 12.64
CA GLY A 68 16.80 10.33 12.25
C GLY A 68 17.16 10.07 10.79
N VAL A 69 18.40 9.63 10.53
CA VAL A 69 18.85 9.30 9.17
C VAL A 69 18.26 7.96 8.75
N GLY A 70 17.45 7.98 7.69
CA GLY A 70 16.82 6.78 7.17
C GLY A 70 15.82 7.12 6.05
N LYS A 71 15.08 6.10 5.62
CA LYS A 71 13.93 6.25 4.71
C LYS A 71 12.62 6.16 5.49
N THR A 72 11.56 6.72 4.90
CA THR A 72 10.18 6.47 5.35
C THR A 72 9.86 4.98 5.22
N THR A 73 9.22 4.40 6.23
CA THR A 73 8.65 3.05 6.16
C THR A 73 7.13 3.15 6.08
N TYR A 74 6.46 2.07 5.69
CA TYR A 74 5.02 2.11 5.46
C TYR A 74 4.31 0.95 6.15
N THR A 75 3.15 1.23 6.73
CA THR A 75 2.19 0.21 7.16
C THR A 75 0.99 0.20 6.24
N VAL A 76 0.29 -0.93 6.16
CA VAL A 76 -0.85 -1.12 5.26
C VAL A 76 -2.08 -1.53 6.06
N GLU A 77 -3.19 -0.85 5.82
CA GLU A 77 -4.50 -1.14 6.42
C GLU A 77 -5.51 -1.47 5.34
N VAL A 78 -6.29 -2.54 5.50
CA VAL A 78 -7.38 -2.87 4.58
C VAL A 78 -8.60 -2.02 4.93
N THR A 79 -9.14 -1.29 3.96
CA THR A 79 -10.35 -0.47 4.14
C THR A 79 -11.58 -1.10 3.52
N THR A 80 -11.43 -1.67 2.32
CA THR A 80 -12.51 -2.35 1.62
C THR A 80 -12.05 -3.76 1.27
N PRO A 81 -12.49 -4.80 2.01
CA PRO A 81 -12.09 -6.18 1.75
C PRO A 81 -12.75 -6.72 0.48
N CYS A 82 -12.17 -7.79 -0.07
CA CYS A 82 -12.85 -8.66 -1.02
C CYS A 82 -14.10 -9.28 -0.37
N GLN A 83 -15.23 -9.26 -1.09
CA GLN A 83 -16.43 -10.01 -0.67
C GLN A 83 -16.31 -11.50 -1.02
#